data_AF-I4D6X0-F1
#
_entry.id   AF-I4D6X0-F1
#
_cell.length_a   1.000
_cell.length_b   1.000
_cell.length_c   1.000
_cell.angle_alpha   90.00
_cell.angle_beta   90.00
_cell.angle_gamma   90.00
#
_symmetry.space_group_name_H-M   'P 1'
#
loop_
_entity.id
_entity.type
_entity.pdbx_description
1 polymer ?
#
loop_
_entity_poly.entity_id
_entity_poly.type
_entity_poly.pdbx_seq_one_letter_code
_entity_poly.pdbx_strand_id
1 'polypeptide(L)'
;MGLLLLWRKKLNIMLGRINLLFLVGLIIIAVLSWLIWDKRYRKNHGENIPKGYIATNEVFHDPVTNKRLRVYYNPLTGDRFYHEN
;
A
#
# COMPACT_ATOMS: atom_id res chain seq x y z
N MET A 1 -36.69 -20.98 -29.80
CA MET A 1 -36.10 -19.63 -29.59
C MET A 1 -36.03 -19.19 -28.11
N GLY A 2 -37.08 -19.41 -27.28
CA GLY A 2 -37.15 -18.87 -25.91
C GLY A 2 -36.21 -19.50 -24.85
N LEU A 3 -35.94 -20.81 -24.93
CA LEU A 3 -35.11 -21.52 -23.93
C LEU A 3 -33.64 -21.08 -23.95
N LEU A 4 -33.08 -20.87 -25.14
CA LEU A 4 -31.71 -20.41 -25.33
C LEU A 4 -31.51 -18.98 -24.80
N LEU A 5 -32.52 -18.12 -24.97
CA LEU A 5 -32.53 -16.75 -24.45
C LEU A 5 -32.60 -16.72 -22.93
N LEU A 6 -33.39 -17.60 -22.32
CA LEU A 6 -33.48 -17.74 -20.86
C LEU A 6 -32.16 -18.21 -20.25
N TRP A 7 -31.51 -19.20 -20.86
CA TRP A 7 -30.23 -19.71 -20.40
C TRP A 7 -29.13 -18.66 -20.51
N ARG A 8 -29.06 -17.94 -21.64
CA ARG A 8 -28.12 -16.83 -21.85
C ARG A 8 -28.34 -15.68 -20.86
N LYS A 9 -29.59 -15.33 -20.53
CA LYS A 9 -29.89 -14.33 -19.49
C LYS A 9 -29.39 -14.78 -18.11
N LYS A 10 -29.66 -16.03 -17.73
CA LYS A 10 -29.16 -16.59 -16.45
C LYS A 10 -27.64 -16.58 -16.37
N LEU A 11 -26.96 -16.97 -17.46
CA LEU A 11 -25.50 -16.96 -17.53
C LEU A 11 -24.94 -15.54 -17.37
N ASN A 12 -25.49 -14.56 -18.09
CA ASN A 12 -25.05 -13.17 -17.98
C ASN A 12 -25.28 -12.60 -16.57
N ILE A 13 -26.39 -12.95 -15.93
CA ILE A 13 -26.66 -12.55 -14.54
C ILE A 13 -25.62 -13.17 -13.60
N MET A 14 -25.29 -14.46 -13.77
CA MET A 14 -24.28 -15.14 -12.98
C MET A 14 -22.90 -14.50 -13.15
N LEU A 15 -22.47 -14.28 -14.40
CA LEU A 15 -21.20 -13.63 -14.72
C LEU A 15 -21.13 -12.21 -14.17
N GLY A 16 -22.23 -11.44 -14.26
CA GLY A 16 -22.31 -10.10 -13.70
C GLY A 16 -22.11 -10.08 -12.17
N ARG A 17 -22.68 -11.05 -11.45
CA ARG A 17 -22.49 -11.19 -10.00
C ARG A 17 -21.06 -11.54 -9.63
N ILE A 18 -20.43 -12.43 -10.39
CA ILE A 18 -19.02 -12.80 -10.20
C ILE A 18 -18.12 -11.58 -10.43
N ASN A 19 -18.32 -10.85 -11.53
CA ASN A 19 -17.56 -9.64 -11.83
C ASN A 19 -17.73 -8.56 -10.75
N LEU A 20 -18.95 -8.40 -10.21
CA LEU A 20 -19.21 -7.47 -9.11
C LEU A 20 -18.43 -7.85 -7.85
N LEU A 21 -18.40 -9.14 -7.48
CA LEU A 21 -17.62 -9.62 -6.34
C LEU A 21 -16.13 -9.39 -6.53
N PHE A 22 -15.60 -9.65 -7.72
CA PHE A 22 -14.20 -9.36 -8.04
C PHE A 22 -13.88 -7.87 -7.92
N LEU A 23 -14.74 -6.99 -8.46
CA LEU A 23 -14.55 -5.55 -8.37
C LEU A 23 -14.55 -5.07 -6.92
N VAL A 24 -15.49 -5.55 -6.11
CA VAL A 24 -15.55 -5.23 -4.67
C VAL A 24 -14.29 -5.74 -3.95
N GLY A 25 -13.84 -6.96 -4.25
CA GLY A 25 -12.60 -7.51 -3.70
C GLY A 25 -11.37 -6.67 -4.04
N LEU A 26 -11.25 -6.22 -5.29
CA LEU A 26 -10.16 -5.34 -5.71
C LEU A 26 -10.19 -3.99 -4.99
N ILE A 27 -11.37 -3.39 -4.82
CA ILE A 27 -11.54 -2.15 -4.06
C ILE A 27 -11.10 -2.34 -2.61
N ILE A 28 -11.51 -3.45 -1.97
CA ILE A 28 -11.10 -3.75 -0.60
C ILE A 28 -9.58 -3.88 -0.50
N ILE A 29 -8.93 -4.62 -1.41
CA ILE A 29 -7.48 -4.76 -1.44
C ILE A 29 -6.80 -3.40 -1.62
N ALA A 30 -7.27 -2.58 -2.57
CA ALA A 30 -6.73 -1.25 -2.80
C ALA A 30 -6.84 -0.35 -1.56
N VAL A 31 -7.99 -0.36 -0.88
CA VAL A 31 -8.21 0.40 0.35
C VAL A 31 -7.31 -0.11 1.49
N LEU A 32 -7.20 -1.43 1.69
CA LEU A 32 -6.33 -2.00 2.70
C LEU A 32 -4.85 -1.68 2.43
N SER A 33 -4.40 -1.79 1.18
CA SER A 33 -3.05 -1.42 0.76
C SER A 33 -2.78 0.06 1.04
N TRP A 34 -3.72 0.95 0.72
CA TRP A 34 -3.61 2.38 0.99
C TRP A 34 -3.47 2.67 2.49
N LEU A 35 -4.34 2.07 3.32
CA LEU A 35 -4.34 2.28 4.77
C LEU A 35 -3.04 1.79 5.42
N ILE A 36 -2.49 0.66 4.96
CA ILE A 36 -1.22 0.12 5.47
C ILE A 36 -0.03 0.96 4.98
N TRP A 37 -0.03 1.37 3.71
CA TRP A 37 1.03 2.19 3.12
C TRP A 37 1.15 3.55 3.83
N ASP A 38 0.03 4.27 3.99
CA ASP A 38 0.01 5.59 4.61
C ASP A 38 0.54 5.55 6.05
N LYS A 39 0.17 4.50 6.81
CA LYS A 39 0.65 4.31 8.20
C LYS A 39 2.16 4.04 8.26
N ARG A 40 2.70 3.19 7.37
CA ARG A 40 4.13 2.86 7.36
C ARG A 40 4.98 4.04 6.91
N TYR A 41 4.54 4.73 5.86
CA TYR A 41 5.26 5.89 5.33
C TYR A 41 5.39 6.97 6.39
N ARG A 42 4.28 7.35 7.05
CA ARG A 42 4.30 8.40 8.08
C ARG A 42 5.04 8.03 9.37
N LYS A 43 5.03 6.75 9.77
CA LYS A 43 5.69 6.33 11.03
C LYS A 43 7.21 6.35 10.96
N ASN A 44 7.76 6.06 9.78
CA ASN A 44 9.19 5.89 9.60
C ASN A 44 9.85 7.14 8.99
N HIS A 45 9.12 8.24 8.85
CA HIS A 45 9.63 9.51 8.34
C HIS A 45 9.31 10.62 9.35
N GLY A 46 10.24 11.54 9.57
CA GLY A 46 9.97 12.71 10.39
C GLY A 46 11.21 13.54 10.73
N GLU A 47 10.95 14.67 11.38
CA GLU A 47 11.99 15.61 11.82
C GLU A 47 12.74 15.13 13.07
N ASN A 48 12.08 14.36 13.94
CA ASN A 48 12.69 13.91 15.20
C ASN A 48 13.08 12.44 15.12
N ILE A 49 14.38 12.17 15.24
CA ILE A 49 14.93 10.82 15.26
C ILE A 49 14.55 10.16 16.60
N PRO A 50 13.83 9.02 16.60
CA PRO A 50 13.46 8.35 17.85
C PRO A 50 14.70 7.78 18.56
N LYS A 51 14.60 7.57 19.88
CA LYS A 51 15.69 6.95 20.66
C LYS A 51 15.99 5.53 20.18
N GLY A 52 17.27 5.15 20.20
CA GLY A 52 17.73 3.81 19.79
C GLY A 52 18.00 3.65 18.29
N TYR A 53 17.78 4.70 17.50
CA TYR A 53 18.15 4.74 16.09
C TYR A 53 19.59 5.24 15.91
N ILE A 54 20.34 4.58 15.03
CA ILE A 54 21.76 4.85 14.73
C ILE A 54 21.86 5.34 13.29
N ALA A 55 22.59 6.42 13.05
CA ALA A 55 22.80 6.95 11.71
C ALA A 55 23.57 5.94 10.85
N THR A 56 23.05 5.61 9.68
CA THR A 56 23.73 4.77 8.67
C THR A 56 24.33 5.64 7.59
N ASN A 57 25.28 5.13 6.80
CA ASN A 57 25.84 5.89 5.66
C ASN A 57 24.90 5.95 4.44
N GLU A 58 23.71 5.36 4.52
CA GLU A 58 22.72 5.38 3.45
C GLU A 58 22.01 6.73 3.39
N VAL A 59 21.84 7.25 2.17
CA VAL A 59 21.04 8.43 1.86
C VAL A 59 19.98 8.02 0.85
N PHE A 60 18.72 8.20 1.22
CA PHE A 60 17.58 7.98 0.35
C PHE A 60 17.22 9.26 -0.40
N HIS A 61 17.09 9.17 -1.72
CA HIS A 61 16.60 10.26 -2.56
C HIS A 61 15.13 9.99 -2.88
N ASP A 62 14.23 10.82 -2.34
CA ASP A 62 12.80 10.69 -2.60
C ASP A 62 12.48 11.23 -4.01
N PRO A 63 12.04 10.41 -4.97
CA PRO A 63 11.73 10.87 -6.33
C PRO A 63 10.48 11.76 -6.40
N VAL A 64 9.64 11.74 -5.36
CA VAL A 64 8.40 12.51 -5.31
C VAL A 64 8.65 13.92 -4.79
N THR A 65 9.43 14.04 -3.71
CA THR A 65 9.73 15.32 -3.07
C THR A 65 11.09 15.91 -3.44
N ASN A 66 11.94 15.13 -4.13
CA ASN A 66 13.33 15.44 -4.48
C ASN A 66 14.23 15.72 -3.25
N LYS A 67 13.79 15.31 -2.06
CA LYS A 67 14.51 15.49 -0.80
C LYS A 67 15.53 14.39 -0.58
N ARG A 68 16.61 14.72 0.13
CA ARG A 68 17.64 13.77 0.58
C ARG A 68 17.41 13.43 2.04
N LEU A 69 17.15 12.16 2.31
CA LEU A 69 16.84 11.66 3.65
C LEU A 69 17.98 10.78 4.13
N ARG A 70 18.57 11.10 5.28
CA ARG A 70 19.53 10.23 5.96
C ARG A 70 18.76 9.05 6.57
N VAL A 71 19.26 7.84 6.33
CA VAL A 71 18.65 6.62 6.87
C VAL A 71 19.26 6.31 8.24
N TYR A 72 18.40 6.06 9.21
CA TYR A 72 18.74 5.60 10.54
C TYR A 72 18.20 4.18 10.75
N TYR A 73 18.95 3.37 11.49
CA TYR A 73 18.62 1.97 11.75
C TYR A 73 18.48 1.72 13.25
N ASN A 74 17.43 1.00 13.66
CA ASN A 74 17.27 0.52 15.02
C ASN A 74 17.67 -0.97 15.10
N PRO A 75 18.80 -1.32 15.76
CA PRO A 75 19.27 -2.70 15.83
C PRO A 75 18.40 -3.62 16.69
N LEU A 76 17.56 -3.07 17.57
CA LEU A 76 16.69 -3.86 18.45
C LEU A 76 15.44 -4.35 17.72
N THR A 77 14.88 -3.55 16.81
CA THR A 77 13.65 -3.87 16.09
C THR A 77 13.88 -4.24 14.63
N GLY A 78 15.02 -3.87 14.05
CA GLY A 78 15.29 -3.96 12.62
C GLY A 78 14.65 -2.83 11.79
N ASP A 79 14.03 -1.84 12.44
CA ASP A 79 13.34 -0.75 11.77
C ASP A 79 14.30 0.28 11.15
N ARG A 80 13.79 0.94 10.11
CA ARG A 80 14.46 2.06 9.44
C ARG A 80 13.65 3.34 9.61
N PHE A 81 14.36 4.44 9.88
CA PHE A 81 13.79 5.78 9.98
C PHE A 81 14.50 6.72 9.00
N TYR A 82 13.74 7.53 8.29
CA TYR A 82 14.22 8.46 7.26
C TYR A 82 14.05 9.88 7.78
N HIS A 83 15.16 10.60 7.88
CA HIS A 83 15.21 11.95 8.40
C HIS A 83 15.77 12.90 7.35
N GLU A 84 15.12 14.04 7.15
CA GLU A 84 15.64 15.09 6.29
C GLU A 84 16.75 15.84 7.03
N ASN A 85 17.97 15.78 6.50
CA ASN A 85 19.12 16.50 7.04
C ASN A 85 19.09 18.00 6.69
#